data_AF-A0A2S7FM52-F1
#
_entry.id   AF-A0A2S7FM52-F1
#
_cell.length_a   1.000
_cell.length_b   1.000
_cell.length_c   1.000
_cell.angle_alpha   90.00
_cell.angle_beta   90.00
_cell.angle_gamma   90.00
#
_symmetry.space_group_name_H-M   'P 1'
#
loop_
_entity.id
_entity.type
_entity.pdbx_description
1 polymer ?
#
loop_
_entity_poly.entity_id
_entity_poly.type
_entity_poly.pdbx_seq_one_letter_code
_entity_poly.pdbx_strand_id
1 'polypeptide(L)'
;MTDTITHGRASRPQAPNLLSRLVARGDAISIERGQLIIMPASSDPVPPNWLAQNRQELTLQILQTVGMDAFHYVSHKSGRYEGGKQPGLTIQLQSVATGADAYAIFNVELTRSRTTKAGNKGDPLPAGQFHPPKGGSLSKFWQSTGLPLRRLAAMHDYMGNLKGILFYASQTADRTDGRLIASTLQTLSLSASVIHQAVLPDNARTGWPDKHLAPAQQLRDVQVFLVREQIATVKR
;
A
#
# COMPACT_ATOMS: atom_id res chain seq x y z
N MET A 1 32.53 37.82 29.85
CA MET A 1 32.20 36.43 29.48
C MET A 1 30.95 36.07 30.25
N THR A 2 29.79 36.13 29.60
CA THR A 2 28.48 35.91 30.22
C THR A 2 27.80 34.74 29.52
N ASP A 3 27.79 33.60 30.20
CA ASP A 3 27.10 32.38 29.78
C ASP A 3 25.59 32.60 29.84
N THR A 4 24.92 32.49 28.69
CA THR A 4 23.46 32.50 28.61
C THR A 4 22.98 31.06 28.43
N ILE A 5 22.50 30.46 29.51
CA ILE A 5 21.86 29.15 29.54
C ILE A 5 20.52 29.24 28.81
N THR A 6 20.50 28.80 27.54
CA THR A 6 19.26 28.65 26.77
C THR A 6 18.52 27.40 27.28
N HIS A 7 17.41 27.61 27.98
CA HIS A 7 16.53 26.55 28.44
C HIS A 7 15.85 25.88 27.23
N GLY A 8 16.03 24.56 27.13
CA GLY A 8 15.31 23.71 26.18
C GLY A 8 13.80 23.79 26.44
N ARG A 9 13.06 24.23 25.43
CA ARG A 9 11.60 24.26 25.42
C ARG A 9 11.10 22.81 25.36
N ALA A 10 10.72 22.25 26.50
CA ALA A 10 10.01 20.97 26.55
C ALA A 10 8.73 21.08 25.69
N SER A 11 8.65 20.25 24.65
CA SER A 11 7.50 20.11 23.77
C SER A 11 6.28 19.70 24.60
N ARG A 12 5.22 20.50 24.55
CA ARG A 12 3.93 20.22 25.19
C ARG A 12 3.39 18.88 24.69
N PRO A 13 2.88 17.96 25.54
CA PRO A 13 2.28 16.72 25.06
C PRO A 13 1.05 17.05 24.22
N GLN A 14 1.08 16.66 22.95
CA GLN A 14 -0.05 16.75 22.03
C GLN A 14 -1.16 15.81 22.53
N ALA A 15 -2.42 16.25 22.44
CA ALA A 15 -3.56 15.39 22.78
C ALA A 15 -3.48 14.08 21.96
N PRO A 16 -3.80 12.92 22.55
CA PRO A 16 -3.68 11.64 21.86
C PRO A 16 -4.60 11.66 20.63
N ASN A 17 -4.01 11.38 19.46
CA ASN A 17 -4.74 11.30 18.20
C ASN A 17 -5.74 10.13 18.24
N LEU A 18 -6.60 10.04 17.23
CA LEU A 18 -7.67 9.03 17.22
C LEU A 18 -7.10 7.60 17.29
N LEU A 19 -6.06 7.29 16.50
CA LEU A 19 -5.40 6.00 16.50
C LEU A 19 -4.89 5.63 17.90
N SER A 20 -4.15 6.52 18.56
CA SER A 20 -3.62 6.30 19.91
C SER A 20 -4.73 6.06 20.93
N ARG A 21 -5.86 6.74 20.82
CA ARG A 21 -7.01 6.53 21.73
C ARG A 21 -7.64 5.15 21.55
N LEU A 22 -7.82 4.68 20.31
CA LEU A 22 -8.38 3.36 20.03
C LEU A 22 -7.44 2.24 20.51
N VAL A 23 -6.15 2.38 20.24
CA VAL A 23 -5.13 1.42 20.73
C VAL A 23 -5.08 1.40 22.26
N ALA A 24 -5.10 2.57 22.91
CA ALA A 24 -5.12 2.66 24.38
C ALA A 24 -6.39 2.07 25.01
N ARG A 25 -7.51 2.07 24.28
CA ARG A 25 -8.76 1.39 24.69
C ARG A 25 -8.67 -0.13 24.56
N GLY A 26 -7.64 -0.65 23.88
CA GLY A 26 -7.44 -2.08 23.62
C GLY A 26 -8.03 -2.56 22.31
N ASP A 27 -8.47 -1.67 21.41
CA ASP A 27 -8.98 -2.09 20.10
C ASP A 27 -7.84 -2.62 19.23
N ALA A 28 -8.08 -3.74 18.56
CA ALA A 28 -7.15 -4.25 17.56
C ALA A 28 -7.48 -3.62 16.19
N ILE A 29 -6.50 -2.91 15.62
CA ILE A 29 -6.65 -2.18 14.37
C ILE A 29 -5.68 -2.78 13.36
N SER A 30 -6.18 -3.26 12.23
CA SER A 30 -5.37 -3.83 11.14
C SER A 30 -5.74 -3.21 9.80
N ILE A 31 -4.84 -3.35 8.83
CA ILE A 31 -5.17 -3.20 7.41
C ILE A 31 -5.02 -4.58 6.79
N GLU A 32 -6.08 -5.09 6.19
CA GLU A 32 -6.11 -6.43 5.59
C GLU A 32 -6.52 -6.33 4.14
N ARG A 33 -5.65 -6.76 3.22
CA ARG A 33 -5.86 -6.64 1.76
C ARG A 33 -6.31 -5.24 1.35
N GLY A 34 -5.70 -4.23 1.96
CA GLY A 34 -5.94 -2.82 1.71
C GLY A 34 -7.22 -2.26 2.34
N GLN A 35 -7.88 -3.01 3.24
CA GLN A 35 -9.07 -2.58 3.97
C GLN A 35 -8.75 -2.33 5.44
N LEU A 36 -9.17 -1.17 5.97
CA LEU A 36 -9.11 -0.90 7.41
C LEU A 36 -10.12 -1.78 8.15
N ILE A 37 -9.63 -2.57 9.11
CA ILE A 37 -10.39 -3.44 10.00
C ILE A 37 -10.14 -2.98 11.44
N ILE A 38 -11.21 -2.93 12.23
CA ILE A 38 -11.17 -2.61 13.65
C ILE A 38 -11.95 -3.69 14.37
N MET A 39 -11.30 -4.37 15.31
CA MET A 39 -11.92 -5.30 16.25
C MET A 39 -11.95 -4.62 17.62
N PRO A 40 -13.11 -4.08 18.05
CA PRO A 40 -13.21 -3.36 19.30
C PRO A 40 -13.02 -4.28 20.50
N ALA A 41 -12.35 -3.80 21.54
CA ALA A 41 -12.18 -4.54 22.79
C ALA A 41 -13.53 -4.90 23.45
N SER A 42 -14.56 -4.08 23.24
CA SER A 42 -15.91 -4.33 23.77
C SER A 42 -16.67 -5.42 23.01
N SER A 43 -16.16 -5.90 21.87
CA SER A 43 -16.87 -6.77 20.91
C SER A 43 -18.11 -6.16 20.25
N ASP A 44 -18.47 -4.92 20.57
CA ASP A 44 -19.54 -4.22 19.85
C ASP A 44 -19.05 -3.82 18.45
N PRO A 45 -19.89 -3.94 17.41
CA PRO A 45 -19.50 -3.55 16.08
C PRO A 45 -19.23 -2.03 15.99
N VAL A 46 -18.17 -1.66 15.29
CA VAL A 46 -17.90 -0.25 15.00
C VAL A 46 -19.04 0.32 14.14
N PRO A 47 -19.68 1.44 14.55
CA PRO A 47 -20.75 2.04 13.76
C PRO A 47 -20.28 2.36 12.33
N PRO A 48 -20.95 1.88 11.27
CA PRO A 48 -20.47 2.04 9.90
C PRO A 48 -20.28 3.50 9.48
N ASN A 49 -21.20 4.38 9.89
CA ASN A 49 -21.12 5.81 9.59
C ASN A 49 -19.91 6.47 10.26
N TRP A 50 -19.62 6.09 11.50
CA TRP A 50 -18.43 6.56 12.20
C TRP A 50 -17.17 6.10 11.49
N LEU A 51 -17.10 4.82 11.10
CA LEU A 51 -15.94 4.30 10.38
C LEU A 51 -15.75 5.01 9.03
N ALA A 52 -16.82 5.26 8.28
CA ALA A 52 -16.75 5.98 7.01
C ALA A 52 -16.19 7.41 7.17
N GLN A 53 -16.61 8.13 8.21
CA GLN A 53 -16.17 9.49 8.51
C GLN A 53 -14.71 9.55 8.98
N ASN A 54 -14.25 8.55 9.73
CA ASN A 54 -12.93 8.55 10.35
C ASN A 54 -11.89 7.72 9.58
N ARG A 55 -12.28 6.99 8.54
CA ARG A 55 -11.40 6.06 7.80
C ARG A 55 -10.17 6.75 7.25
N GLN A 56 -10.33 7.89 6.58
CA GLN A 56 -9.20 8.60 5.96
C GLN A 56 -8.20 9.08 7.01
N GLU A 57 -8.69 9.71 8.08
CA GLU A 57 -7.85 10.17 9.19
C GLU A 57 -7.12 8.99 9.85
N LEU A 58 -7.83 7.90 10.14
CA LEU A 58 -7.24 6.70 10.75
C LEU A 58 -6.18 6.07 9.85
N THR A 59 -6.46 5.91 8.56
CA THR A 59 -5.49 5.37 7.61
C THR A 59 -4.24 6.26 7.57
N LEU A 60 -4.39 7.59 7.48
CA LEU A 60 -3.26 8.50 7.48
C LEU A 60 -2.43 8.40 8.77
N GLN A 61 -3.09 8.35 9.93
CA GLN A 61 -2.41 8.19 11.22
C GLN A 61 -1.65 6.86 11.29
N ILE A 62 -2.25 5.75 10.84
CA ILE A 62 -1.59 4.44 10.78
C ILE A 62 -0.32 4.53 9.92
N LEU A 63 -0.43 5.04 8.70
CA LEU A 63 0.68 5.14 7.75
C LEU A 63 1.81 6.01 8.28
N GLN A 64 1.48 7.17 8.86
CA GLN A 64 2.46 8.05 9.51
C GLN A 64 3.16 7.37 10.69
N THR A 65 2.39 6.68 11.54
CA THR A 65 2.93 5.99 12.72
C THR A 65 3.87 4.85 12.35
N VAL A 66 3.57 4.08 11.30
CA VAL A 66 4.47 3.00 10.82
C VAL A 66 5.57 3.51 9.89
N GLY A 67 5.60 4.80 9.56
CA GLY A 67 6.62 5.41 8.71
C GLY A 67 6.56 4.96 7.25
N MET A 68 5.35 4.70 6.72
CA MET A 68 5.16 4.27 5.34
C MET A 68 4.14 5.13 4.59
N ASP A 69 4.10 4.99 3.28
CA ASP A 69 3.03 5.53 2.45
C ASP A 69 2.23 4.39 1.81
N ALA A 70 1.00 4.71 1.40
CA ALA A 70 0.14 3.84 0.63
C ALA A 70 -0.45 4.60 -0.55
N PHE A 71 -1.09 3.88 -1.45
CA PHE A 71 -1.63 4.44 -2.67
C PHE A 71 -3.09 4.06 -2.86
N HIS A 72 -3.90 5.02 -3.31
CA HIS A 72 -5.25 4.78 -3.81
C HIS A 72 -5.27 4.69 -5.33
N TYR A 73 -6.08 3.78 -5.85
CA TYR A 73 -6.37 3.70 -7.28
C TYR A 73 -7.17 4.91 -7.75
N VAL A 74 -6.68 5.57 -8.81
CA VAL A 74 -7.36 6.71 -9.47
C VAL A 74 -7.99 6.26 -10.78
N SER A 75 -7.19 5.74 -11.70
CA SER A 75 -7.63 5.35 -13.03
C SER A 75 -6.66 4.38 -13.71
N HIS A 76 -6.97 3.97 -14.93
CA HIS A 76 -6.05 3.18 -15.74
C HIS A 76 -6.16 3.56 -17.22
N LYS A 77 -5.09 3.34 -17.97
CA LYS A 77 -5.04 3.52 -19.41
C LYS A 77 -4.16 2.46 -20.05
N SER A 78 -4.67 1.78 -21.07
CA SER A 78 -3.87 0.92 -21.93
C SER A 78 -3.35 1.70 -23.14
N GLY A 79 -2.18 1.32 -23.64
CA GLY A 79 -1.55 1.97 -24.78
C GLY A 79 -0.23 1.34 -25.17
N ARG A 80 0.38 1.86 -26.24
CA ARG A 80 1.72 1.44 -26.66
C ARG A 80 2.75 2.50 -26.24
N TYR A 81 3.82 2.06 -25.62
CA TYR A 81 4.94 2.86 -25.13
C TYR A 81 6.16 2.67 -26.06
N GLU A 82 7.22 3.45 -25.83
CA GLU A 82 8.46 3.40 -26.63
C GLU A 82 8.23 3.64 -28.13
N GLY A 83 7.48 4.70 -28.46
CA GLY A 83 7.17 5.04 -29.86
C GLY A 83 6.24 4.03 -30.55
N GLY A 84 5.41 3.32 -29.78
CA GLY A 84 4.42 2.37 -30.31
C GLY A 84 4.83 0.89 -30.23
N LYS A 85 6.03 0.59 -29.72
CA LYS A 85 6.58 -0.78 -29.73
C LYS A 85 6.00 -1.66 -28.64
N GLN A 86 5.91 -1.15 -27.40
CA GLN A 86 5.61 -1.99 -26.24
C GLN A 86 4.17 -1.79 -25.75
N PRO A 87 3.29 -2.79 -25.83
CA PRO A 87 1.96 -2.69 -25.26
C PRO A 87 2.01 -2.70 -23.73
N GLY A 88 1.26 -1.80 -23.09
CA GLY A 88 1.25 -1.68 -21.64
C GLY A 88 -0.05 -1.11 -21.07
N LEU A 89 -0.25 -1.35 -19.77
CA LEU A 89 -1.30 -0.79 -18.94
C LEU A 89 -0.65 0.10 -17.89
N THR A 90 -0.97 1.39 -17.91
CA THR A 90 -0.65 2.29 -16.81
C THR A 90 -1.80 2.29 -15.81
N ILE A 91 -1.50 1.98 -14.56
CA ILE A 91 -2.39 2.20 -13.42
C ILE A 91 -1.96 3.51 -12.76
N GLN A 92 -2.90 4.46 -12.70
CA GLN A 92 -2.72 5.75 -12.03
C GLN A 92 -3.15 5.63 -10.57
N LEU A 93 -2.30 6.13 -9.70
CA LEU A 93 -2.37 6.01 -8.25
C LEU A 93 -2.14 7.39 -7.62
N GLN A 94 -2.56 7.54 -6.37
CA GLN A 94 -2.31 8.74 -5.59
C GLN A 94 -1.80 8.36 -4.21
N SER A 95 -0.73 9.02 -3.77
CA SER A 95 -0.18 8.88 -2.42
C SER A 95 -1.22 9.30 -1.38
N VAL A 96 -1.43 8.47 -0.36
CA VAL A 96 -2.34 8.77 0.75
C VAL A 96 -1.73 9.84 1.65
N ALA A 97 -0.41 9.79 1.88
CA ALA A 97 0.26 10.72 2.78
C ALA A 97 0.39 12.13 2.18
N THR A 98 0.67 12.23 0.89
CA THR A 98 1.05 13.51 0.24
C THR A 98 0.04 14.00 -0.80
N GLY A 99 -0.86 13.14 -1.28
CA GLY A 99 -1.74 13.45 -2.40
C GLY A 99 -1.01 13.51 -3.76
N ALA A 100 0.30 13.25 -3.81
CA ALA A 100 1.05 13.26 -5.05
C ALA A 100 0.64 12.11 -5.98
N ASP A 101 0.65 12.40 -7.29
CA ASP A 101 0.39 11.40 -8.31
C ASP A 101 1.52 10.37 -8.39
N ALA A 102 1.14 9.11 -8.59
CA ALA A 102 2.05 8.01 -8.79
C ALA A 102 1.50 7.07 -9.86
N TYR A 103 2.35 6.26 -10.48
CA TYR A 103 1.87 5.32 -11.50
C TYR A 103 2.72 4.07 -11.61
N ALA A 104 2.09 2.98 -12.02
CA ALA A 104 2.75 1.71 -12.33
C ALA A 104 2.42 1.27 -13.76
N ILE A 105 3.41 0.80 -14.51
CA ILE A 105 3.23 0.29 -15.88
C ILE A 105 3.40 -1.22 -15.90
N PHE A 106 2.39 -1.91 -16.41
CA PHE A 106 2.37 -3.36 -16.58
C PHE A 106 2.40 -3.74 -18.05
N ASN A 107 3.13 -4.81 -18.38
CA ASN A 107 3.07 -5.41 -19.71
C ASN A 107 1.71 -6.10 -19.89
N VAL A 108 1.05 -5.84 -21.03
CA VAL A 108 -0.21 -6.45 -21.43
C VAL A 108 -0.22 -6.67 -22.94
N GLU A 109 -1.15 -7.47 -23.44
CA GLU A 109 -1.43 -7.57 -24.87
C GLU A 109 -2.58 -6.65 -25.26
N LEU A 110 -2.44 -5.96 -26.39
CA LEU A 110 -3.45 -5.07 -26.97
C LEU A 110 -4.01 -5.59 -28.29
N THR A 111 -3.72 -6.84 -28.63
CA THR A 111 -4.17 -7.50 -29.86
C THR A 111 -4.93 -8.79 -29.56
N ARG A 112 -5.73 -9.22 -30.53
CA ARG A 112 -6.49 -10.47 -30.45
C ARG A 112 -5.54 -11.67 -30.54
N SER A 113 -5.68 -12.61 -29.60
CA SER A 113 -4.88 -13.85 -29.60
C SER A 113 -5.39 -14.91 -30.59
N ARG A 114 -6.64 -14.80 -31.06
CA ARG A 114 -7.32 -15.74 -31.95
C ARG A 114 -8.22 -15.01 -32.94
N THR A 115 -8.42 -15.59 -34.11
CA THR A 115 -9.44 -15.14 -35.07
C THR A 115 -10.82 -15.54 -34.55
N THR A 116 -11.75 -14.60 -34.57
CA THR A 116 -13.15 -14.75 -34.16
C THR A 116 -14.04 -13.99 -35.14
N LYS A 117 -15.37 -14.13 -35.01
CA LYS A 117 -16.31 -13.30 -35.78
C LYS A 117 -16.09 -11.79 -35.60
N ALA A 118 -15.49 -11.37 -34.47
CA ALA A 118 -15.24 -9.97 -34.14
C ALA A 118 -13.89 -9.42 -34.65
N GLY A 119 -13.06 -10.23 -35.30
CA GLY A 119 -11.76 -9.82 -35.84
C GLY A 119 -10.72 -10.93 -35.87
N ASN A 120 -9.64 -10.70 -36.61
CA ASN A 120 -8.55 -11.64 -36.82
C ASN A 120 -7.55 -11.64 -35.68
N LYS A 121 -6.79 -12.74 -35.55
CA LYS A 121 -5.62 -12.78 -34.67
C LYS A 121 -4.64 -11.67 -35.09
N GLY A 122 -4.13 -10.92 -34.12
CA GLY A 122 -3.22 -9.79 -34.35
C GLY A 122 -3.91 -8.44 -34.49
N ASP A 123 -5.21 -8.41 -34.81
CA ASP A 123 -5.95 -7.16 -34.87
C ASP A 123 -6.01 -6.49 -33.48
N PRO A 124 -6.07 -5.14 -33.42
CA PRO A 124 -6.25 -4.43 -32.16
C PRO A 124 -7.49 -4.90 -31.39
N LEU A 125 -7.37 -4.92 -30.06
CA LEU A 125 -8.53 -5.01 -29.19
C LEU A 125 -9.35 -3.71 -29.23
N PRO A 126 -10.65 -3.75 -28.89
CA PRO A 126 -11.43 -2.55 -28.67
C PRO A 126 -10.73 -1.59 -27.68
N ALA A 127 -10.95 -0.29 -27.86
CA ALA A 127 -10.34 0.72 -27.01
C ALA A 127 -10.58 0.44 -25.52
N GLY A 128 -9.53 0.59 -24.71
CA GLY A 128 -9.58 0.33 -23.27
C GLY A 128 -9.43 -1.15 -22.88
N GLN A 129 -9.57 -2.09 -23.82
CA GLN A 129 -9.36 -3.51 -23.52
C GLN A 129 -7.87 -3.88 -23.56
N PHE A 130 -7.53 -4.90 -22.78
CA PHE A 130 -6.20 -5.49 -22.71
C PHE A 130 -6.29 -6.93 -22.21
N HIS A 131 -5.30 -7.74 -22.54
CA HIS A 131 -5.14 -9.08 -21.98
C HIS A 131 -3.85 -9.16 -21.15
N PRO A 132 -3.95 -9.45 -19.84
CA PRO A 132 -2.77 -9.70 -19.02
C PRO A 132 -2.03 -10.98 -19.48
N PRO A 133 -0.68 -10.98 -19.54
CA PRO A 133 0.07 -12.21 -19.72
C PRO A 133 -0.13 -13.12 -18.50
N LYS A 134 -0.30 -14.43 -18.76
CA LYS A 134 -0.47 -15.44 -17.71
C LYS A 134 0.76 -15.43 -16.79
N GLY A 135 0.56 -15.27 -15.49
CA GLY A 135 1.63 -15.26 -14.49
C GLY A 135 2.49 -13.98 -14.47
N GLY A 136 2.18 -12.99 -15.30
CA GLY A 136 2.84 -11.68 -15.28
C GLY A 136 2.51 -10.85 -14.04
N SER A 137 3.24 -9.77 -13.81
CA SER A 137 3.09 -8.90 -12.63
C SER A 137 1.68 -8.37 -12.44
N LEU A 138 0.94 -8.07 -13.52
CA LEU A 138 -0.45 -7.62 -13.43
C LEU A 138 -1.38 -8.71 -12.87
N SER A 139 -1.16 -9.96 -13.26
CA SER A 139 -1.92 -11.09 -12.74
C SER A 139 -1.63 -11.32 -11.25
N LYS A 140 -0.36 -11.19 -10.83
CA LYS A 140 0.07 -11.30 -9.42
C LYS A 140 -0.50 -10.17 -8.57
N PHE A 141 -0.42 -8.93 -9.06
CA PHE A 141 -1.05 -7.78 -8.46
C PHE A 141 -2.55 -8.02 -8.25
N TRP A 142 -3.27 -8.46 -9.29
CA TRP A 142 -4.69 -8.76 -9.18
C TRP A 142 -4.99 -9.82 -8.12
N GLN A 143 -4.20 -10.91 -8.08
CA GLN A 143 -4.35 -11.96 -7.07
C GLN A 143 -4.19 -11.42 -5.64
N SER A 144 -3.27 -10.48 -5.41
CA SER A 144 -3.09 -9.85 -4.09
C SER A 144 -4.34 -9.10 -3.60
N THR A 145 -5.22 -8.68 -4.51
CA THR A 145 -6.47 -8.00 -4.14
C THR A 145 -7.53 -8.93 -3.55
N GLY A 146 -7.46 -10.23 -3.87
CA GLY A 146 -8.53 -11.18 -3.56
C GLY A 146 -9.85 -10.90 -4.29
N LEU A 147 -9.92 -9.93 -5.20
CA LEU A 147 -11.12 -9.61 -5.96
C LEU A 147 -11.45 -10.72 -6.97
N PRO A 148 -12.75 -11.04 -7.14
CA PRO A 148 -13.17 -12.06 -8.09
C PRO A 148 -12.83 -11.63 -9.53
N LEU A 149 -12.38 -12.59 -10.33
CA LEU A 149 -12.14 -12.40 -11.75
C LEU A 149 -12.59 -13.63 -12.53
N ARG A 150 -13.58 -13.45 -13.40
CA ARG A 150 -14.12 -14.54 -14.22
C ARG A 150 -13.07 -15.16 -15.14
N ARG A 151 -12.26 -14.31 -15.80
CA ARG A 151 -11.16 -14.71 -16.70
C ARG A 151 -10.17 -13.56 -16.85
N LEU A 152 -8.89 -13.87 -17.05
CA LEU A 152 -7.83 -12.86 -17.23
C LEU A 152 -8.15 -11.86 -18.36
N ALA A 153 -8.69 -12.33 -19.48
CA ALA A 153 -9.02 -11.49 -20.62
C ALA A 153 -10.12 -10.43 -20.34
N ALA A 154 -10.91 -10.61 -19.28
CA ALA A 154 -11.96 -9.67 -18.88
C ALA A 154 -11.50 -8.70 -17.79
N MET A 155 -10.22 -8.68 -17.40
CA MET A 155 -9.74 -7.86 -16.28
C MET A 155 -10.07 -6.37 -16.43
N HIS A 156 -10.12 -5.85 -17.66
CA HIS A 156 -10.50 -4.47 -17.95
C HIS A 156 -11.88 -4.09 -17.39
N ASP A 157 -12.85 -5.01 -17.40
CA ASP A 157 -14.20 -4.80 -16.86
C ASP A 157 -14.21 -4.63 -15.33
N TYR A 158 -13.17 -5.13 -14.65
CA TYR A 158 -13.11 -5.20 -13.19
C TYR A 158 -12.19 -4.13 -12.59
N MET A 159 -11.41 -3.39 -13.38
CA MET A 159 -10.43 -2.41 -12.87
C MET A 159 -11.03 -1.37 -11.93
N GLY A 160 -12.32 -1.02 -12.11
CA GLY A 160 -13.04 -0.12 -11.21
C GLY A 160 -13.17 -0.62 -9.76
N ASN A 161 -13.09 -1.93 -9.54
CA ASN A 161 -13.18 -2.55 -8.21
C ASN A 161 -11.92 -2.33 -7.35
N LEU A 162 -10.85 -1.78 -7.92
CA LEU A 162 -9.66 -1.38 -7.17
C LEU A 162 -9.92 -0.14 -6.30
N LYS A 163 -11.01 0.60 -6.53
CA LYS A 163 -11.39 1.75 -5.73
C LYS A 163 -11.62 1.35 -4.27
N GLY A 164 -11.10 2.16 -3.35
CA GLY A 164 -11.24 1.92 -1.91
C GLY A 164 -10.28 0.86 -1.34
N ILE A 165 -9.40 0.28 -2.15
CA ILE A 165 -8.31 -0.59 -1.69
C ILE A 165 -7.03 0.25 -1.53
N LEU A 166 -6.30 0.01 -0.44
CA LEU A 166 -4.96 0.56 -0.22
C LEU A 166 -3.90 -0.35 -0.83
N PHE A 167 -2.99 0.26 -1.59
CA PHE A 167 -1.86 -0.42 -2.22
C PHE A 167 -0.54 0.04 -1.64
N TYR A 168 0.46 -0.84 -1.71
CA TYR A 168 1.85 -0.53 -1.45
C TYR A 168 2.68 -0.91 -2.66
N ALA A 169 3.69 -0.10 -2.98
CA ALA A 169 4.72 -0.41 -3.94
C ALA A 169 6.00 0.37 -3.62
N SER A 170 7.14 -0.18 -4.01
CA SER A 170 8.41 0.54 -3.95
C SER A 170 8.52 1.54 -5.10
N GLN A 171 9.14 2.69 -4.83
CA GLN A 171 9.50 3.65 -5.86
C GLN A 171 10.74 3.17 -6.62
N THR A 172 10.89 3.63 -7.86
CA THR A 172 12.12 3.40 -8.62
C THR A 172 13.18 4.36 -8.09
N ALA A 173 14.29 3.84 -7.52
CA ALA A 173 15.29 4.64 -6.79
C ALA A 173 15.80 5.88 -7.56
N ASP A 174 15.89 5.77 -8.90
CA ASP A 174 16.46 6.81 -9.75
C ASP A 174 15.42 7.71 -10.44
N ARG A 175 14.14 7.63 -10.05
CA ARG A 175 13.06 8.39 -10.70
C ARG A 175 12.28 9.26 -9.72
N THR A 176 12.10 10.52 -10.11
CA THR A 176 11.32 11.51 -9.36
C THR A 176 9.93 11.75 -9.94
N ASP A 177 9.56 11.04 -11.01
CA ASP A 177 8.31 11.24 -11.75
C ASP A 177 7.11 10.46 -11.18
N GLY A 178 7.24 9.89 -9.97
CA GLY A 178 6.18 9.10 -9.33
C GLY A 178 6.04 7.68 -9.87
N ARG A 179 6.99 7.18 -10.67
CA ARG A 179 6.94 5.81 -11.20
C ARG A 179 7.27 4.76 -10.13
N LEU A 180 6.29 3.91 -9.87
CA LEU A 180 6.37 2.75 -8.97
C LEU A 180 6.86 1.50 -9.71
N ILE A 181 7.53 0.61 -8.97
CA ILE A 181 7.97 -0.69 -9.45
C ILE A 181 6.76 -1.64 -9.52
N ALA A 182 6.25 -1.88 -10.72
CA ALA A 182 5.02 -2.65 -10.96
C ALA A 182 5.02 -4.06 -10.35
N SER A 183 6.17 -4.73 -10.24
CA SER A 183 6.29 -6.06 -9.62
C SER A 183 6.15 -6.05 -8.09
N THR A 184 6.27 -4.88 -7.46
CA THR A 184 6.10 -4.71 -6.00
C THR A 184 4.71 -4.19 -5.64
N LEU A 185 3.90 -3.79 -6.62
CA LEU A 185 2.55 -3.32 -6.39
C LEU A 185 1.67 -4.48 -5.91
N GLN A 186 1.11 -4.31 -4.71
CA GLN A 186 0.22 -5.26 -4.06
C GLN A 186 -0.70 -4.54 -3.08
N THR A 187 -1.71 -5.24 -2.55
CA THR A 187 -2.52 -4.69 -1.46
C THR A 187 -1.70 -4.51 -0.18
N LEU A 188 -1.95 -3.41 0.52
CA LEU A 188 -1.32 -3.18 1.83
C LEU A 188 -1.92 -4.14 2.86
N SER A 189 -1.09 -4.80 3.64
CA SER A 189 -1.53 -5.54 4.82
C SER A 189 -0.62 -5.21 6.01
N LEU A 190 -1.22 -4.75 7.11
CA LEU A 190 -0.57 -4.42 8.37
C LEU A 190 -1.33 -5.10 9.51
N SER A 191 -0.65 -5.92 10.30
CA SER A 191 -1.26 -6.58 11.45
C SER A 191 -1.50 -5.61 12.59
N ALA A 192 -2.43 -5.96 13.49
CA ALA A 192 -2.68 -5.17 14.68
C ALA A 192 -1.47 -5.07 15.61
N SER A 193 -0.63 -6.11 15.67
CA SER A 193 0.60 -6.08 16.47
C SER A 193 1.60 -5.05 15.96
N VAL A 194 1.81 -4.95 14.64
CA VAL A 194 2.70 -3.96 14.03
C VAL A 194 2.21 -2.54 14.33
N ILE A 195 0.90 -2.29 14.15
CA ILE A 195 0.31 -0.98 14.42
C ILE A 195 0.40 -0.64 15.91
N HIS A 196 0.08 -1.58 16.80
CA HIS A 196 0.15 -1.39 18.24
C HIS A 196 1.56 -1.07 18.72
N GLN A 197 2.57 -1.83 18.26
CA GLN A 197 3.98 -1.59 18.59
C GLN A 197 4.47 -0.23 18.09
N ALA A 198 4.00 0.23 16.94
CA ALA A 198 4.37 1.53 16.40
C ALA A 198 3.73 2.71 17.17
N VAL A 199 2.53 2.51 17.74
CA VAL A 199 1.81 3.54 18.54
C VAL A 199 2.40 3.68 19.94
N LEU A 200 2.79 2.57 20.57
CA LEU A 200 3.39 2.54 21.90
C LEU A 200 4.87 2.19 21.74
N PRO A 201 5.77 3.16 21.47
CA PRO A 201 7.19 2.87 21.41
C PRO A 201 7.61 2.28 22.76
N ASP A 202 8.22 1.10 22.70
CA ASP A 202 8.61 0.32 23.86
C ASP A 202 9.43 1.17 24.84
N ASN A 203 8.91 1.38 26.06
CA ASN A 203 9.69 1.94 27.17
C ASN A 203 10.69 0.92 27.74
N ALA A 204 11.07 -0.11 26.98
CA ALA A 204 12.08 -1.09 27.35
C ALA A 204 13.50 -0.62 26.97
N ARG A 205 13.92 0.56 27.47
CA ARG A 205 15.32 0.79 27.81
C ARG A 205 15.48 0.67 29.32
N THR A 206 15.20 -0.51 29.86
CA THR A 206 15.72 -0.90 31.18
C THR A 206 17.21 -1.22 31.03
N GLY A 207 18.04 -0.21 31.29
CA GLY A 207 19.38 -0.27 31.89
C GLY A 207 20.50 -1.10 31.23
N TRP A 208 21.61 -0.38 30.96
CA TRP A 208 23.05 -0.80 30.94
C TRP A 208 23.76 -0.99 29.58
N PRO A 209 25.07 -0.62 29.51
CA PRO A 209 25.54 0.73 29.24
C PRO A 209 26.14 0.88 27.84
N ASP A 210 26.42 2.14 27.49
CA ASP A 210 27.11 2.63 26.28
C ASP A 210 28.09 1.65 25.63
N LYS A 211 27.91 1.45 24.32
CA LYS A 211 28.94 1.62 23.29
C LYS A 211 28.34 1.55 21.87
N HIS A 212 28.34 2.70 21.20
CA HIS A 212 28.34 2.92 19.74
C HIS A 212 27.74 1.84 18.83
N LEU A 213 26.56 2.10 18.25
CA LEU A 213 26.18 1.60 16.92
C LEU A 213 25.16 2.55 16.24
N ALA A 214 25.42 2.86 14.98
CA ALA A 214 24.82 3.95 14.21
C ALA A 214 23.38 3.65 13.71
N PRO A 215 22.58 4.69 13.36
CA PRO A 215 21.14 4.57 13.03
C PRO A 215 20.77 3.78 11.77
N ALA A 216 21.74 3.27 11.00
CA ALA A 216 21.49 2.67 9.69
C ALA A 216 21.06 1.20 9.72
N GLN A 217 21.19 0.50 10.86
CA GLN A 217 20.75 -0.89 11.01
C GLN A 217 19.23 -1.03 11.20
N GLN A 218 18.60 -0.06 11.86
CA GLN A 218 17.22 -0.20 12.36
C GLN A 218 16.16 -0.19 11.24
N LEU A 219 16.43 0.49 10.12
CA LEU A 219 15.55 0.45 8.94
C LEU A 219 15.67 -0.85 8.13
N ARG A 220 16.83 -1.52 8.19
CA ARG A 220 17.03 -2.81 7.51
C ARG A 220 16.34 -3.93 8.26
N ASP A 221 16.33 -3.88 9.58
CA ASP A 221 15.73 -4.94 10.40
C ASP A 221 14.21 -4.96 10.32
N VAL A 222 13.55 -3.79 10.23
CA VAL A 222 12.10 -3.71 9.95
C VAL A 222 11.76 -4.30 8.58
N GLN A 223 12.58 -4.03 7.56
CA GLN A 223 12.36 -4.50 6.20
C GLN A 223 12.63 -6.01 6.04
N VAL A 224 13.61 -6.56 6.79
CA VAL A 224 13.90 -8.00 6.84
C VAL A 224 12.83 -8.76 7.65
N PHE A 225 12.27 -8.16 8.70
CA PHE A 225 11.21 -8.78 9.49
C PHE A 225 9.90 -8.92 8.70
N LEU A 226 9.52 -7.88 7.95
CA LEU A 226 8.36 -7.89 7.04
C LEU A 226 8.47 -8.95 5.93
N VAL A 227 9.67 -9.19 5.40
CA VAL A 227 9.89 -10.25 4.39
C VAL A 227 9.80 -11.66 4.99
N ARG A 228 10.23 -11.85 6.25
CA ARG A 228 10.22 -13.17 6.90
C ARG A 228 8.84 -13.61 7.38
N GLU A 229 7.99 -12.70 7.88
CA GLU A 229 6.62 -13.07 8.23
C GLU A 229 5.75 -13.43 7.01
N GLN A 230 5.98 -12.79 5.85
CA GLN A 230 5.24 -13.11 4.63
C GLN A 230 5.58 -14.49 4.03
N ILE A 231 6.77 -15.03 4.29
CA ILE A 231 7.16 -16.37 3.80
C ILE A 231 6.54 -17.48 4.67
N ALA A 232 6.23 -17.20 5.95
CA ALA A 232 5.65 -18.19 6.86
C ALA A 232 4.16 -18.49 6.59
N THR A 233 3.42 -17.56 5.99
CA THR A 233 1.98 -17.72 5.70
C THR A 233 1.69 -18.46 4.38
N VAL A 234 2.70 -18.70 3.53
CA VAL A 234 2.52 -19.40 2.22
C VAL A 234 2.77 -20.92 2.31
N LYS A 235 3.06 -21.47 3.51
CA LYS A 235 3.28 -22.91 3.73
C LYS A 235 2.22 -23.60 4.59
N ARG A 236 0.94 -23.19 4.52
CA ARG A 236 -0.18 -24.01 4.99
C ARG A 236 -1.28 -24.09 3.96
#